data_AF-C6T026-F1
#
_entry.id   AF-C6T026-F1
#
_cell.length_a   1.000
_cell.length_b   1.000
_cell.length_c   1.000
_cell.angle_alpha   90.00
_cell.angle_beta   90.00
_cell.angle_gamma   90.00
#
_symmetry.space_group_name_H-M   'P 1'
#
loop_
_entity.id
_entity.type
_entity.pdbx_description
1 polymer ?
#
loop_
_entity_poly.entity_id
_entity_poly.type
_entity_poly.pdbx_seq_one_letter_code
_entity_poly.pdbx_strand_id
1 'polypeptide(L)'
;MGRSRRKYKQSRTKVRVGLPKKNPRLFKPSFSVPPKLLRTLAEEPQWDDQGTVNSNYSSFGVLSDPNSLTEPSPDPQTFDSGSDLEEDDLKSALGKKRRDGRSAPPQPLTAMQRIHISRLVDKYGNDYQSMLMDIKLNPMQHSIATLQKLCMRYHIYQNKNPLLKAK
;
A
#
# COMPACT_ATOMS: atom_id res chain seq x y z
N MET A 1 14.59 -19.62 -45.77
CA MET A 1 13.74 -19.11 -46.88
C MET A 1 12.82 -18.00 -46.37
N GLY A 2 13.29 -16.76 -46.30
CA GLY A 2 12.44 -15.62 -45.91
C GLY A 2 11.50 -15.24 -47.06
N ARG A 3 10.24 -15.70 -47.01
CA ARG A 3 9.22 -15.23 -47.98
C ARG A 3 8.97 -13.74 -47.78
N SER A 4 8.59 -13.04 -48.86
CA SER A 4 8.33 -11.59 -48.80
C SER A 4 7.27 -11.25 -47.73
N ARG A 5 7.44 -10.10 -47.07
CA ARG A 5 6.48 -9.59 -46.06
C ARG A 5 5.04 -9.51 -46.61
N ARG A 6 4.90 -9.26 -47.93
CA ARG A 6 3.61 -9.22 -48.62
C ARG A 6 2.89 -10.57 -48.60
N LYS A 7 3.61 -11.67 -48.89
CA LYS A 7 3.04 -13.03 -48.82
C LYS A 7 2.61 -13.39 -47.39
N TYR A 8 3.45 -13.07 -46.39
CA TYR A 8 3.12 -13.35 -44.98
C TYR A 8 1.84 -12.63 -44.51
N LYS A 9 1.66 -11.35 -44.89
CA LYS A 9 0.44 -10.60 -44.55
C LYS A 9 -0.83 -11.18 -45.17
N GLN A 10 -0.73 -11.83 -46.33
CA GLN A 10 -1.85 -12.47 -47.01
C GLN A 10 -2.18 -13.86 -46.42
N SER A 11 -1.17 -14.63 -46.01
CA SER A 11 -1.36 -15.99 -45.53
C SER A 11 -1.69 -16.09 -44.04
N ARG A 12 -1.42 -15.06 -43.23
CA ARG A 12 -1.70 -15.14 -41.78
C ARG A 12 -3.20 -15.07 -41.48
N THR A 13 -3.67 -15.92 -40.57
CA THR A 13 -5.03 -15.83 -40.03
C THR A 13 -5.21 -14.50 -39.31
N LYS A 14 -6.26 -13.75 -39.66
CA LYS A 14 -6.63 -12.51 -38.96
C LYS A 14 -7.53 -12.87 -37.79
N VAL A 15 -6.99 -12.84 -36.57
CA VAL A 15 -7.81 -12.90 -35.35
C VAL A 15 -8.68 -11.65 -35.31
N ARG A 16 -10.00 -11.82 -35.50
CA ARG A 16 -10.97 -10.74 -35.36
C ARG A 16 -11.33 -10.61 -33.89
N VAL A 17 -10.72 -9.67 -33.18
CA VAL A 17 -11.18 -9.26 -31.85
C VAL A 17 -12.41 -8.37 -32.05
N GLY A 18 -13.60 -8.95 -31.88
CA GLY A 18 -14.83 -8.16 -31.83
C GLY A 18 -14.89 -7.37 -30.53
N LEU A 19 -15.21 -6.08 -30.60
CA LEU A 19 -15.50 -5.30 -29.40
C LEU A 19 -16.77 -5.87 -28.75
N PRO A 20 -16.80 -6.13 -27.42
CA PRO A 20 -18.00 -6.63 -26.77
C PRO A 20 -19.17 -5.67 -27.00
N LYS A 21 -20.29 -6.18 -27.53
CA LYS A 21 -21.51 -5.39 -27.76
C LYS A 21 -22.07 -4.92 -26.43
N LYS A 22 -21.93 -3.64 -26.11
CA LYS A 22 -22.59 -3.02 -24.95
C LYS A 22 -24.05 -2.72 -25.31
N ASN A 23 -25.00 -3.08 -24.45
CA ASN A 23 -26.40 -2.65 -24.61
C ASN A 23 -26.52 -1.19 -24.16
N PRO A 24 -26.76 -0.21 -25.07
CA PRO A 24 -26.77 1.21 -24.70
C PRO A 24 -27.93 1.57 -23.75
N ARG A 25 -28.97 0.73 -23.67
CA ARG A 25 -30.14 0.96 -22.79
C ARG A 25 -29.93 0.50 -21.34
N LEU A 26 -28.94 -0.35 -21.08
CA LEU A 26 -28.65 -0.82 -19.73
C LEU A 26 -27.55 0.06 -19.13
N PHE A 27 -27.96 1.17 -18.50
CA PHE A 27 -27.06 1.93 -17.66
C PHE A 27 -26.80 1.11 -16.38
N LYS A 28 -25.67 0.40 -16.34
CA LYS A 28 -25.19 -0.15 -15.08
C LYS A 28 -24.59 1.02 -14.31
N PRO A 29 -25.07 1.36 -13.09
CA PRO A 29 -24.36 2.34 -12.28
C PRO A 29 -22.91 1.87 -12.14
N SER A 30 -21.97 2.77 -12.43
CA SER A 30 -20.54 2.44 -12.46
C SER A 30 -20.00 2.02 -11.09
N PHE A 31 -20.76 2.30 -10.04
CA PHE A 31 -20.41 2.04 -8.66
C PHE A 31 -21.66 1.56 -7.89
N SER A 32 -21.53 0.41 -7.22
CA SER A 32 -22.50 -0.07 -6.23
C SER A 32 -21.84 0.08 -4.87
N VAL A 33 -22.48 0.80 -3.94
CA VAL A 33 -21.92 1.00 -2.60
C VAL A 33 -21.78 -0.36 -1.93
N PRO A 34 -20.56 -0.80 -1.56
CA PRO A 34 -20.37 -2.10 -0.95
C PRO A 34 -21.13 -2.21 0.39
N PRO A 35 -21.72 -3.37 0.71
CA PRO A 35 -22.63 -3.52 1.87
C PRO A 35 -21.94 -3.28 3.21
N LYS A 36 -20.60 -3.29 3.26
CA LYS A 36 -19.84 -2.91 4.46
C LYS A 36 -19.99 -1.41 4.79
N LEU A 37 -20.05 -0.55 3.77
CA LEU A 37 -20.25 0.89 3.95
C LEU A 37 -21.71 1.22 4.27
N LEU A 38 -22.67 0.48 3.71
CA LEU A 38 -24.08 0.68 4.07
C LEU A 38 -24.37 0.35 5.53
N ARG A 39 -23.70 -0.67 6.12
CA ARG A 39 -23.87 -1.04 7.54
C ARG A 39 -23.50 0.06 8.54
N THR A 40 -22.67 1.04 8.15
CA THR A 40 -22.33 2.15 9.05
C THR A 40 -23.44 3.19 9.13
N LEU A 41 -24.38 3.17 8.18
CA LEU A 41 -25.53 4.07 8.15
C LEU A 41 -26.68 3.49 9.00
N ALA A 42 -27.46 4.37 9.63
CA ALA A 42 -28.57 3.96 10.49
C ALA A 42 -29.79 3.45 9.69
N GLU A 43 -29.95 3.91 8.45
CA GLU A 43 -31.06 3.56 7.55
C GLU A 43 -30.51 3.34 6.15
N GLU A 44 -31.16 2.49 5.34
CA GLU A 44 -30.78 2.28 3.94
C GLU A 44 -31.20 3.52 3.11
N PRO A 45 -30.24 4.31 2.60
CA PRO A 45 -30.57 5.53 1.86
C PRO A 45 -31.23 5.19 0.51
N GLN A 46 -32.45 5.69 0.31
CA GLN A 46 -33.15 5.67 -0.97
C GLN A 46 -32.67 6.85 -1.83
N TRP A 47 -32.39 6.61 -3.11
CA TRP A 47 -32.10 7.70 -4.06
C TRP A 47 -33.39 8.47 -4.37
N ASP A 48 -33.42 9.77 -4.08
CA ASP A 48 -34.53 10.66 -4.47
C ASP A 48 -34.28 11.25 -5.85
N ASP A 49 -35.16 10.94 -6.81
CA ASP A 49 -35.08 11.42 -8.20
C ASP A 49 -35.41 12.92 -8.35
N GLN A 50 -36.13 13.51 -7.38
CA GLN A 50 -36.47 14.94 -7.38
C GLN A 50 -35.50 15.78 -6.56
N GLY A 51 -34.67 15.13 -5.74
CA GLY A 51 -33.71 15.78 -4.85
C GLY A 51 -32.42 16.27 -5.54
N THR A 52 -31.69 17.13 -4.86
CA THR A 52 -30.36 17.58 -5.31
C THR A 52 -29.33 16.46 -5.12
N VAL A 53 -28.41 16.29 -6.10
CA VAL A 53 -27.32 15.31 -6.04
C VAL A 53 -26.53 15.37 -4.72
N ASN A 54 -26.24 16.58 -4.22
CA ASN A 54 -25.52 16.76 -2.95
C ASN A 54 -26.31 16.26 -1.74
N SER A 55 -27.65 16.42 -1.74
CA SER A 55 -28.52 15.91 -0.67
C SER A 55 -28.53 14.39 -0.66
N ASN A 56 -28.60 13.78 -1.84
CA ASN A 56 -28.50 12.33 -1.98
C ASN A 56 -27.13 11.83 -1.51
N TYR A 57 -26.01 12.39 -1.99
CA TYR A 57 -24.68 11.95 -1.52
C TYR A 57 -24.51 12.08 -0.01
N SER A 58 -25.01 13.16 0.60
CA SER A 58 -25.02 13.32 2.04
C SER A 58 -25.79 12.19 2.76
N SER A 59 -26.95 11.76 2.23
CA SER A 59 -27.71 10.65 2.82
C SER A 59 -26.98 9.30 2.72
N PHE A 60 -26.16 9.10 1.67
CA PHE A 60 -25.26 7.95 1.55
C PHE A 60 -24.00 8.05 2.44
N GLY A 61 -23.82 9.14 3.19
CA GLY A 61 -22.58 9.41 3.93
C GLY A 61 -21.37 9.69 3.02
N VAL A 62 -21.60 9.97 1.74
CA VAL A 62 -20.56 10.28 0.76
C VAL A 62 -20.35 11.80 0.76
N LEU A 63 -19.11 12.21 1.00
CA LEU A 63 -18.74 13.60 0.90
C LEU A 63 -18.65 14.03 -0.58
N SER A 64 -19.44 15.04 -0.97
CA SER A 64 -19.39 15.60 -2.34
C SER A 64 -18.08 16.33 -2.62
N ASP A 65 -17.56 17.05 -1.62
CA ASP A 65 -16.46 18.00 -1.77
C ASP A 65 -15.25 17.49 -0.97
N PRO A 66 -14.21 16.92 -1.61
CA PRO A 66 -13.08 16.35 -0.89
C PRO A 66 -12.27 17.40 -0.12
N ASN A 67 -12.34 18.67 -0.54
CA ASN A 67 -11.66 19.79 0.14
C ASN A 67 -12.28 20.14 1.50
N SER A 68 -13.52 19.71 1.76
CA SER A 68 -14.17 19.90 3.06
C SER A 68 -13.56 19.02 4.15
N LEU A 69 -12.73 18.03 3.79
CA LEU A 69 -11.88 17.25 4.72
C LEU A 69 -10.71 18.11 5.21
N THR A 70 -10.98 19.18 5.95
CA THR A 70 -9.93 19.98 6.58
C THR A 70 -9.45 19.35 7.90
N GLU A 71 -10.25 18.45 8.49
CA GLU A 71 -9.92 17.83 9.77
C GLU A 71 -9.39 16.40 9.54
N PRO A 72 -8.08 16.13 9.72
CA PRO A 72 -7.62 14.75 9.88
C PRO A 72 -8.22 14.22 11.18
N SER A 73 -9.29 13.44 11.09
CA SER A 73 -9.90 12.76 12.24
C SER A 73 -8.79 12.01 13.00
N PRO A 74 -8.45 12.40 14.24
CA PRO A 74 -7.28 11.86 14.93
C PRO A 74 -7.61 10.57 15.69
N ASP A 75 -8.46 9.70 15.13
CA ASP A 75 -8.78 8.40 15.73
C ASP A 75 -8.20 7.23 14.92
N PRO A 76 -6.87 6.99 14.96
CA PRO A 76 -6.26 5.82 14.37
C PRO A 76 -6.42 4.55 15.26
N GLN A 77 -7.55 4.36 15.95
CA GLN A 77 -7.73 3.22 16.87
C GLN A 77 -8.43 1.99 16.27
N THR A 78 -8.86 1.99 15.02
CA THR A 78 -9.24 0.73 14.36
C THR A 78 -8.03 0.15 13.61
N PHE A 79 -7.12 -0.48 14.37
CA PHE A 79 -6.09 -1.36 13.82
C PHE A 79 -6.70 -2.67 13.27
N ASP A 80 -7.69 -2.58 12.37
CA ASP A 80 -8.04 -3.72 11.54
C ASP A 80 -7.10 -3.70 10.34
N SER A 81 -6.03 -4.49 10.44
CA SER A 81 -5.02 -4.66 9.40
C SER A 81 -5.68 -5.34 8.20
N GLY A 82 -6.33 -4.51 7.35
CA GLY A 82 -7.24 -4.92 6.28
C GLY A 82 -6.80 -6.22 5.62
N SER A 83 -7.70 -7.21 5.68
CA SER A 83 -7.44 -8.53 5.10
C SER A 83 -7.11 -8.38 3.62
N ASP A 84 -6.27 -9.28 3.09
CA ASP A 84 -5.87 -9.28 1.67
C ASP A 84 -7.06 -9.46 0.71
N LEU A 85 -8.20 -9.91 1.24
CA LEU A 85 -9.46 -10.08 0.49
C LEU A 85 -10.27 -8.78 0.34
N GLU A 86 -9.87 -7.68 0.98
CA GLU A 86 -10.58 -6.40 0.83
C GLU A 86 -10.08 -5.63 -0.39
N GLU A 87 -11.01 -5.16 -1.22
CA GLU A 87 -10.74 -4.31 -2.37
C GLU A 87 -10.02 -3.01 -1.94
N ASP A 88 -9.07 -2.52 -2.76
CA ASP A 88 -8.23 -1.36 -2.43
C ASP A 88 -9.08 -0.08 -2.24
N ASP A 89 -10.21 0.02 -2.93
CA ASP A 89 -11.18 1.11 -2.81
C ASP A 89 -11.83 1.13 -1.42
N LEU A 90 -12.22 -0.04 -0.90
CA LEU A 90 -12.75 -0.19 0.45
C LEU A 90 -11.72 0.18 1.51
N LYS A 91 -10.45 -0.21 1.30
CA LYS A 91 -9.34 0.12 2.20
C LYS A 91 -9.11 1.63 2.25
N SER A 92 -9.16 2.28 1.10
CA SER A 92 -9.01 3.74 0.96
C SER A 92 -10.17 4.50 1.59
N ALA A 93 -11.41 4.10 1.31
CA ALA A 93 -12.61 4.74 1.87
C ALA A 93 -12.69 4.64 3.41
N LEU A 94 -12.23 3.52 3.98
CA LEU A 94 -12.19 3.33 5.43
C LEU A 94 -10.94 3.95 6.10
N GLY A 95 -10.05 4.59 5.34
CA GLY A 95 -8.81 5.16 5.88
C GLY A 95 -7.79 4.12 6.38
N LYS A 96 -7.96 2.84 6.00
CA LYS A 96 -7.06 1.75 6.40
C LYS A 96 -5.70 1.93 5.74
N LYS A 97 -4.61 1.77 6.51
CA LYS A 97 -3.24 1.82 5.98
C LYS A 97 -2.96 0.60 5.10
N ARG A 98 -2.31 0.82 3.94
CA ARG A 98 -1.76 -0.26 3.13
C ARG A 98 -0.71 -1.04 3.95
N ARG A 99 -0.69 -2.37 3.81
CA ARG A 99 0.38 -3.21 4.38
C ARG A 99 1.72 -2.90 3.70
N ASP A 100 1.68 -2.74 2.37
CA ASP A 100 2.83 -2.38 1.56
C ASP A 100 2.81 -0.87 1.29
N GLY A 101 3.80 -0.15 1.84
CA GLY A 101 3.93 1.28 1.63
C GLY A 101 4.98 1.93 2.52
N ARG A 102 5.29 3.19 2.21
CA ARG A 102 6.24 4.07 2.92
C ARG A 102 6.06 4.09 4.45
N SER A 103 4.85 3.78 4.92
CA SER A 103 4.44 3.82 6.33
C SER A 103 4.54 2.48 7.05
N ALA A 104 4.93 1.39 6.38
CA ALA A 104 5.14 0.11 7.06
C ALA A 104 6.32 0.22 8.05
N PRO A 105 6.26 -0.43 9.23
CA PRO A 105 7.40 -0.47 10.13
C PRO A 105 8.59 -1.12 9.40
N PRO A 106 9.82 -0.63 9.62
CA PRO A 106 10.97 -1.13 8.88
C PRO A 106 11.17 -2.61 9.22
N GLN A 107 11.42 -3.46 8.22
CA GLN A 107 11.56 -4.90 8.48
C GLN A 107 12.70 -5.20 9.48
N PRO A 108 12.65 -6.30 10.26
CA PRO A 108 13.77 -6.70 11.11
C PRO A 108 15.05 -6.96 10.30
N LEU A 109 16.23 -6.75 10.91
CA LEU A 109 17.52 -7.05 10.28
C LEU A 109 17.74 -8.56 10.13
N THR A 110 18.46 -8.96 9.07
CA THR A 110 18.90 -10.36 8.90
C THR A 110 19.87 -10.79 10.01
N ALA A 111 20.02 -12.09 10.26
CA ALA A 111 20.90 -12.60 11.32
C ALA A 111 22.36 -12.13 11.15
N MET A 112 22.88 -12.20 9.92
CA MET A 112 24.23 -11.71 9.60
C MET A 112 24.35 -10.18 9.77
N GLN A 113 23.36 -9.42 9.31
CA GLN A 113 23.35 -7.96 9.47
C GLN A 113 23.35 -7.55 10.95
N ARG A 114 22.65 -8.29 11.81
CA ARG A 114 22.64 -8.01 13.26
C ARG A 114 24.02 -8.17 13.88
N ILE A 115 24.72 -9.27 13.59
CA ILE A 115 26.09 -9.50 14.12
C ILE A 115 27.04 -8.41 13.65
N HIS A 116 26.90 -7.99 12.39
CA HIS A 116 27.73 -6.94 11.82
C HIS A 116 27.43 -5.57 12.46
N ILE A 117 26.16 -5.18 12.56
CA ILE A 117 25.74 -3.90 13.15
C ILE A 117 25.98 -3.87 14.65
N SER A 118 25.82 -4.99 15.38
CA SER A 118 26.11 -5.05 16.81
C SER A 118 27.58 -4.67 17.07
N ARG A 119 28.52 -5.22 16.31
CA ARG A 119 29.95 -4.87 16.43
C ARG A 119 30.24 -3.38 16.18
N LEU A 120 29.54 -2.77 15.23
CA LEU A 120 29.69 -1.34 14.94
C LEU A 120 29.12 -0.48 16.07
N VAL A 121 27.92 -0.82 16.56
CA VAL A 121 27.26 -0.11 17.67
C VAL A 121 28.04 -0.29 18.97
N ASP A 122 28.59 -1.47 19.25
CA ASP A 122 29.39 -1.74 20.44
C ASP A 122 30.67 -0.90 20.46
N LYS A 123 31.28 -0.63 19.30
CA LYS A 123 32.54 0.14 19.20
C LYS A 123 32.32 1.65 19.11
N TYR A 124 31.35 2.10 18.33
CA TYR A 124 31.18 3.51 17.97
C TYR A 124 29.89 4.14 18.51
N GLY A 125 28.96 3.34 19.05
CA GLY A 125 27.68 3.83 19.54
C GLY A 125 26.86 4.49 18.43
N ASN A 126 26.74 5.82 18.48
CA ASN A 126 25.97 6.63 17.54
C ASN A 126 26.84 7.44 16.55
N ASP A 127 28.16 7.29 16.58
CA ASP A 127 29.05 8.01 15.67
C ASP A 127 29.17 7.31 14.31
N TYR A 128 28.24 7.65 13.42
CA TYR A 128 28.19 7.10 12.06
C TYR A 128 29.38 7.53 11.18
N GLN A 129 30.01 8.67 11.47
CA GLN A 129 31.15 9.14 10.70
C GLN A 129 32.35 8.22 10.97
N SER A 130 32.61 7.92 12.25
CA SER A 130 33.67 6.97 12.61
C SER A 130 33.38 5.55 12.13
N MET A 131 32.12 5.10 12.14
CA MET A 131 31.73 3.81 11.55
C MET A 131 31.99 3.72 10.04
N LEU A 132 31.76 4.81 9.30
CA LEU A 132 32.04 4.87 7.86
C LEU A 132 33.54 4.66 7.60
N MET A 133 34.39 5.30 8.40
CA MET A 133 35.85 5.27 8.23
C MET A 133 36.49 3.95 8.67
N ASP A 134 35.79 3.11 9.45
CA ASP A 134 36.31 1.81 9.86
C ASP A 134 36.19 0.79 8.72
N ILE A 135 37.22 0.74 7.86
CA ILE A 135 37.31 -0.19 6.73
C ILE A 135 37.25 -1.66 7.19
N LYS A 136 37.69 -1.95 8.42
CA LYS A 136 37.75 -3.32 8.95
C LYS A 136 36.38 -3.79 9.45
N LEU A 137 35.68 -2.95 10.20
CA LEU A 137 34.35 -3.28 10.71
C LEU A 137 33.24 -3.04 9.69
N ASN A 138 33.42 -2.14 8.73
CA ASN A 138 32.51 -1.86 7.62
C ASN A 138 33.09 -2.33 6.26
N PRO A 139 33.27 -3.65 6.04
CA PRO A 139 33.89 -4.16 4.81
C PRO A 139 33.04 -3.90 3.56
N MET A 140 31.71 -3.77 3.73
CA MET A 140 30.79 -3.42 2.63
C MET A 140 30.75 -1.93 2.33
N GLN A 141 31.50 -1.10 3.07
CA GLN A 141 31.58 0.34 2.88
C GLN A 141 30.18 1.00 2.83
N HIS A 142 29.30 0.63 3.76
CA HIS A 142 27.98 1.22 3.85
C HIS A 142 28.06 2.72 4.08
N SER A 143 27.27 3.47 3.32
CA SER A 143 27.14 4.92 3.48
C SER A 143 26.51 5.28 4.83
N ILE A 144 26.75 6.51 5.30
CA ILE A 144 26.22 7.05 6.57
C ILE A 144 24.70 6.86 6.66
N ALA A 145 23.96 7.20 5.60
CA ALA A 145 22.51 7.06 5.56
C ALA A 145 22.05 5.60 5.67
N THR A 146 22.84 4.66 5.14
CA THR A 146 22.56 3.23 5.24
C THR A 146 22.84 2.74 6.65
N LEU A 147 23.97 3.12 7.24
CA LEU A 147 24.33 2.81 8.62
C LEU A 147 23.29 3.35 9.60
N GLN A 148 22.86 4.60 9.44
CA GLN A 148 21.76 5.20 10.23
C GLN A 148 20.49 4.34 10.16
N LYS A 149 20.04 3.98 8.96
CA LYS A 149 18.85 3.12 8.79
C LYS A 149 19.04 1.75 9.44
N LEU A 150 20.22 1.14 9.34
CA LEU A 150 20.50 -0.16 9.91
C LEU A 150 20.58 -0.10 11.45
N CYS A 151 21.23 0.91 12.02
CA CYS A 151 21.29 1.12 13.47
C CYS A 151 19.90 1.45 14.03
N MET A 152 19.11 2.30 13.37
CA MET A 152 17.71 2.54 13.74
C MET A 152 16.90 1.24 13.77
N ARG A 153 17.04 0.40 12.73
CA ARG A 153 16.40 -0.93 12.69
C ARG A 153 16.90 -1.85 13.79
N TYR A 154 18.20 -1.84 14.08
CA TYR A 154 18.80 -2.63 15.15
C TYR A 154 18.18 -2.29 16.50
N HIS A 155 18.10 -1.00 16.85
CA HIS A 155 17.50 -0.55 18.11
C HIS A 155 16.00 -0.87 18.21
N ILE A 156 15.22 -0.68 17.14
CA ILE A 156 13.77 -0.99 17.13
C ILE A 156 13.51 -2.48 17.42
N TYR A 157 14.38 -3.38 16.94
CA TYR A 157 14.21 -4.83 17.03
C TYR A 157 15.13 -5.52 18.03
N GLN A 158 15.94 -4.79 18.80
CA GLN A 158 16.92 -5.35 19.74
C GLN A 158 16.25 -6.32 20.74
N ASN A 159 15.09 -5.93 21.26
CA ASN A 159 14.31 -6.74 22.21
C ASN A 159 13.25 -7.63 21.53
N LYS A 160 12.96 -7.39 20.24
CA LYS A 160 11.89 -8.05 19.47
C LYS A 160 12.49 -9.04 18.50
N ASN A 161 13.18 -10.06 19.01
CA ASN A 161 13.70 -11.10 18.14
C ASN A 161 12.63 -12.20 17.93
N PRO A 162 12.06 -12.35 16.72
CA PRO A 162 11.14 -13.45 16.45
C PRO A 162 11.80 -14.83 16.57
N LEU A 163 13.13 -14.93 16.43
CA LEU A 163 13.87 -16.20 16.51
C LEU A 163 14.38 -16.52 17.93
N LEU A 164 14.43 -15.55 18.85
CA LEU A 164 14.69 -15.81 20.28
C LEU A 164 13.41 -15.83 21.12
N LYS A 165 12.22 -15.92 20.49
CA LYS A 165 11.10 -16.63 21.10
C LYS A 165 11.40 -18.15 21.12
N ALA A 166 12.53 -18.52 21.69
CA ALA A 166 12.71 -19.83 22.29
C ALA A 166 12.14 -19.69 23.71
N LYS A 167 11.32 -20.68 24.07
CA LYS A 167 10.56 -20.79 25.32
C LYS A 167 11.41 -20.60 26.57
#